data_AF-A0A495YZD5-F1
#
_entry.id   AF-A0A495YZD5-F1
#
_cell.length_a   1.000
_cell.length_b   1.000
_cell.length_c   1.000
_cell.angle_alpha   90.00
_cell.angle_beta   90.00
_cell.angle_gamma   90.00
#
_symmetry.space_group_name_H-M   'P 1'
#
loop_
_entity.id
_entity.type
_entity.pdbx_description
1 polymer ?
#
loop_
_entity_poly.entity_id
_entity_poly.type
_entity_poly.pdbx_seq_one_letter_code
_entity_poly.pdbx_strand_id
1 'polypeptide(L)'
;MKKFNKLLRLMSLAADLTLDVIVLISGVWVALIPAGLFIFFHTRAWRDTDATLPLFERFNETIRATFWENIAVLALVIVLRNITYWVIKYYKEKESE
;
A
#
# COMPACT_ATOMS: atom_id res chain seq x y z
N MET A 1 -22.73 20.74 -31.72
CA MET A 1 -21.46 19.99 -31.87
C MET A 1 -20.33 20.50 -30.95
N LYS A 2 -19.91 21.79 -30.97
CA LYS A 2 -18.79 22.28 -30.12
C LYS A 2 -18.98 22.06 -28.59
N LYS A 3 -20.19 22.23 -28.05
CA LYS A 3 -20.50 21.98 -26.62
C LYS A 3 -20.37 20.50 -26.22
N PHE A 4 -20.76 19.59 -27.10
CA PHE A 4 -20.71 18.14 -26.86
C PHE A 4 -19.27 17.63 -26.80
N ASN A 5 -18.41 18.08 -27.72
CA ASN A 5 -16.98 17.75 -27.69
C ASN A 5 -16.27 18.30 -26.46
N LYS A 6 -16.67 19.49 -25.97
CA LYS A 6 -16.14 20.04 -24.72
C LYS A 6 -16.52 19.18 -23.52
N LEU A 7 -17.75 18.65 -23.50
CA LEU A 7 -18.25 17.80 -22.41
C LEU A 7 -17.50 16.45 -22.37
N LEU A 8 -17.34 15.79 -23.52
CA LEU A 8 -16.55 14.57 -23.67
C LEU A 8 -15.10 14.74 -23.17
N ARG A 9 -14.47 15.87 -23.52
CA ARG A 9 -13.09 16.17 -23.09
C ARG A 9 -12.96 16.35 -21.58
N LEU A 10 -13.98 16.94 -20.95
CA LEU A 10 -14.02 17.12 -19.49
C LEU A 10 -14.27 15.79 -18.76
N MET A 11 -15.10 14.90 -19.32
CA MET A 11 -15.35 13.57 -18.74
C MET A 11 -14.11 12.67 -18.81
N SER A 12 -13.39 12.67 -19.95
CA SER A 12 -12.11 11.96 -20.08
C SER A 12 -11.06 12.49 -19.11
N LEU A 13 -10.92 13.82 -18.98
CA LEU A 13 -10.00 14.43 -18.00
C LEU A 13 -10.33 14.04 -16.56
N ALA A 14 -11.61 13.96 -16.21
CA ALA A 14 -12.05 13.55 -14.87
C ALA A 14 -11.77 12.07 -14.59
N ALA A 15 -11.91 11.19 -15.59
CA ALA A 15 -11.59 9.78 -15.48
C ALA A 15 -10.07 9.58 -15.27
N ASP A 16 -9.24 10.25 -16.07
CA ASP A 16 -7.79 10.22 -15.93
C ASP A 16 -7.31 10.69 -14.55
N LEU A 17 -7.86 11.81 -14.08
CA LEU A 17 -7.56 12.35 -12.75
C LEU A 17 -7.99 11.38 -11.64
N THR A 18 -9.14 10.72 -11.79
CA THR A 18 -9.62 9.73 -10.82
C THR A 18 -8.66 8.53 -10.75
N LEU A 19 -8.19 8.04 -11.88
CA LEU A 19 -7.20 6.96 -11.94
C LEU A 19 -5.86 7.37 -11.31
N ASP A 20 -5.39 8.59 -11.53
CA ASP A 20 -4.15 9.09 -10.92
C ASP A 20 -4.28 9.25 -9.40
N VAL A 21 -5.44 9.71 -8.92
CA VAL A 21 -5.75 9.76 -7.48
C VAL A 21 -5.75 8.36 -6.88
N ILE A 22 -6.29 7.35 -7.57
CA ILE A 22 -6.25 5.96 -7.11
C ILE A 22 -4.80 5.48 -6.98
N VAL A 23 -3.94 5.74 -7.97
CA VAL A 23 -2.51 5.37 -7.91
C VAL A 23 -1.81 6.04 -6.73
N LEU A 24 -2.08 7.33 -6.49
CA LEU A 24 -1.51 8.07 -5.37
C LEU A 24 -1.97 7.47 -4.02
N ILE A 25 -3.27 7.25 -3.86
CA ILE A 25 -3.85 6.66 -2.64
C ILE A 25 -3.27 5.27 -2.40
N SER A 26 -3.21 4.42 -3.43
CA SER A 26 -2.59 3.10 -3.36
C SER A 26 -1.14 3.20 -2.89
N GLY A 27 -0.37 4.19 -3.37
CA GLY A 27 1.00 4.44 -2.90
C GLY A 27 1.09 4.80 -1.42
N VAL A 28 0.17 5.61 -0.90
CA VAL A 28 0.11 5.96 0.54
C VAL A 28 -0.19 4.72 1.39
N TRP A 29 -1.12 3.87 0.97
CA TRP A 29 -1.45 2.63 1.68
C TRP A 29 -0.27 1.65 1.73
N VAL A 30 0.62 1.66 0.74
CA VAL A 30 1.86 0.85 0.79
C VAL A 30 2.77 1.23 1.95
N ALA A 31 2.74 2.47 2.41
CA ALA A 31 3.50 2.89 3.60
C ALA A 31 2.71 2.63 4.89
N LEU A 32 1.42 2.98 4.92
CA LEU A 32 0.61 2.93 6.13
C LEU A 32 0.26 1.50 6.58
N ILE A 33 -0.05 0.60 5.65
CA ILE A 33 -0.45 -0.78 5.99
C ILE A 33 0.71 -1.55 6.64
N PRO A 34 1.93 -1.59 6.05
CA PRO A 34 3.07 -2.23 6.69
C PRO A 34 3.45 -1.58 8.02
N ALA A 35 3.36 -0.25 8.14
CA ALA A 35 3.65 0.43 9.41
C ALA A 35 2.65 0.04 10.52
N GLY A 36 1.35 0.00 10.21
CA GLY A 36 0.33 -0.42 11.17
C GLY A 36 0.48 -1.89 11.58
N LEU A 37 0.74 -2.77 10.61
CA LEU A 37 0.97 -4.19 10.88
C LEU A 37 2.27 -4.44 11.64
N PHE A 38 3.31 -3.66 11.37
CA PHE A 38 4.55 -3.68 12.15
C PHE A 38 4.28 -3.42 13.63
N ILE A 39 3.54 -2.35 13.94
CA ILE A 39 3.16 -2.03 15.32
C ILE A 39 2.33 -3.17 15.93
N PHE A 40 1.38 -3.72 15.18
CA PHE A 40 0.53 -4.82 15.65
C PHE A 40 1.34 -6.09 15.98
N PHE A 41 2.18 -6.56 15.07
CA PHE A 41 3.02 -7.75 15.32
C PHE A 41 4.00 -7.51 16.47
N HIS A 42 4.64 -6.34 16.53
CA HIS A 42 5.57 -6.02 17.61
C HIS A 42 4.88 -5.94 18.96
N THR A 43 3.72 -5.29 19.06
CA THR A 43 3.00 -5.19 20.34
C THR A 43 2.48 -6.55 20.81
N ARG A 44 2.08 -7.43 19.88
CA ARG A 44 1.72 -8.82 20.18
C ARG A 44 2.94 -9.60 20.68
N ALA A 45 4.01 -9.65 19.91
CA ALA A 45 5.21 -10.41 20.27
C ALA A 45 5.87 -9.87 21.54
N TRP A 46 5.81 -8.56 21.79
CA TRP A 46 6.32 -7.94 23.01
C TRP A 46 5.64 -8.48 24.26
N ARG A 47 4.33 -8.74 24.22
CA ARG A 47 3.58 -9.31 25.35
C ARG A 47 4.04 -10.72 25.69
N ASP A 48 4.41 -11.48 24.66
CA ASP A 48 4.82 -12.88 24.78
C ASP A 48 6.33 -13.03 25.03
N THR A 49 7.12 -11.96 24.84
CA THR A 49 8.57 -11.96 25.12
C THR A 49 8.81 -11.82 26.62
N ASP A 50 9.79 -12.57 27.14
CA ASP A 50 10.13 -12.62 28.56
C ASP A 50 10.36 -11.21 29.15
N ALA A 51 9.63 -10.91 30.22
CA ALA A 51 9.67 -9.61 30.89
C ALA A 51 10.87 -9.46 31.84
N THR A 52 11.59 -10.54 32.12
CA THR A 52 12.81 -10.53 32.96
C THR A 52 14.04 -10.06 32.19
N LEU A 53 13.99 -10.09 30.85
CA LEU A 53 15.07 -9.63 30.00
C LEU A 53 15.29 -8.11 30.10
N PRO A 54 16.55 -7.64 29.98
CA PRO A 54 16.84 -6.23 29.75
C PRO A 54 16.06 -5.68 28.55
N LEU A 55 15.60 -4.44 28.66
CA LEU A 55 14.77 -3.76 27.65
C LEU A 55 15.29 -3.91 26.21
N PHE A 56 16.60 -3.75 26.00
CA PHE A 56 17.21 -3.87 24.67
C PHE A 56 17.24 -5.31 24.14
N GLU A 57 17.45 -6.29 25.00
CA GLU A 57 17.45 -7.72 24.61
C GLU A 57 16.03 -8.18 24.27
N ARG A 58 15.07 -7.81 25.11
CA ARG A 58 13.64 -8.04 24.86
C ARG A 58 13.19 -7.44 23.54
N PHE A 59 13.62 -6.21 23.23
CA PHE A 59 13.31 -5.56 21.97
C PHE A 59 13.91 -6.27 20.75
N ASN A 60 15.17 -6.71 20.85
CA ASN A 60 15.83 -7.48 19.81
C ASN A 60 15.14 -8.83 19.56
N GLU A 61 14.72 -9.53 20.61
CA GLU A 61 13.93 -10.76 20.49
C GLU A 61 12.57 -10.53 19.83
N THR A 62 11.85 -9.48 20.24
CA THR A 62 10.58 -9.10 19.61
C THR A 62 10.74 -8.78 18.11
N ILE A 63 11.79 -8.07 17.73
CA ILE A 63 12.09 -7.80 16.31
C ILE A 63 12.36 -9.10 15.56
N ARG A 64 13.21 -9.98 16.11
CA ARG A 64 13.53 -11.26 15.47
C ARG A 64 12.30 -12.14 15.30
N ALA A 65 11.43 -12.20 16.31
CA ALA A 65 10.21 -12.97 16.29
C ALA A 65 9.24 -12.52 15.18
N THR A 66 9.16 -11.22 14.93
CA THR A 66 8.21 -10.64 13.96
C THR A 66 8.83 -10.33 12.60
N PHE A 67 10.14 -10.54 12.43
CA PHE A 67 10.88 -10.15 11.22
C PHE A 67 10.23 -10.70 9.93
N TRP A 68 9.96 -12.00 9.89
CA TRP A 68 9.40 -12.64 8.70
C TRP A 68 7.96 -12.22 8.40
N GLU A 69 7.15 -11.96 9.43
CA GLU A 69 5.77 -11.47 9.28
C GLU A 69 5.77 -10.09 8.62
N ASN A 70 6.69 -9.21 9.06
CA ASN A 70 6.85 -7.88 8.48
C ASN A 70 7.33 -7.92 7.03
N ILE A 71 8.30 -8.79 6.71
CA ILE A 71 8.79 -8.98 5.34
C ILE A 71 7.67 -9.53 4.43
N ALA A 72 6.90 -10.53 4.90
CA ALA A 72 5.81 -11.11 4.14
C ALA A 72 4.71 -10.09 3.83
N VAL A 73 4.31 -9.29 4.82
CA VAL A 73 3.32 -8.22 4.64
C VAL A 73 3.82 -7.17 3.66
N LEU A 74 5.07 -6.72 3.80
CA LEU A 74 5.64 -5.73 2.88
C LEU A 74 5.65 -6.26 1.44
N ALA A 75 6.09 -7.51 1.24
CA ALA A 75 6.10 -8.14 -0.07
C ALA A 75 4.69 -8.23 -0.68
N LEU A 76 3.70 -8.67 0.11
CA LEU A 76 2.30 -8.76 -0.34
C LEU A 76 1.75 -7.40 -0.77
N VAL A 77 1.99 -6.36 0.03
CA VAL A 77 1.50 -5.01 -0.23
C VAL A 77 2.15 -4.40 -1.48
N ILE A 78 3.44 -4.65 -1.71
CA ILE A 78 4.14 -4.24 -2.94
C ILE A 78 3.56 -4.94 -4.17
N VAL A 79 3.30 -6.25 -4.09
CA VAL A 79 2.68 -7.01 -5.19
C VAL A 79 1.31 -6.45 -5.54
N LEU A 80 0.46 -6.21 -4.53
CA LEU A 80 -0.87 -5.63 -4.74
C LEU A 80 -0.79 -4.26 -5.42
N ARG A 81 0.11 -3.39 -4.96
CA ARG A 81 0.34 -2.07 -5.57
C ARG A 81 0.76 -2.18 -7.03
N ASN A 82 1.66 -3.10 -7.35
CA ASN A 82 2.12 -3.29 -8.73
C ASN A 82 1.00 -3.83 -9.63
N ILE A 83 0.15 -4.73 -9.13
CA ILE A 83 -1.03 -5.20 -9.85
C ILE A 83 -2.00 -4.04 -10.10
N THR A 84 -2.32 -3.23 -9.08
CA THR A 84 -3.20 -2.06 -9.25
C THR A 84 -2.66 -1.08 -10.28
N TYR A 85 -1.36 -0.77 -10.22
CA TYR A 85 -0.72 0.10 -11.20
C TYR A 85 -0.80 -0.47 -12.63
N TRP A 86 -0.53 -1.77 -12.79
CA TRP A 86 -0.60 -2.44 -14.08
C TRP A 86 -2.03 -2.42 -14.66
N VAL A 87 -3.04 -2.71 -13.85
CA VAL A 87 -4.45 -2.67 -14.25
C VAL A 87 -4.85 -1.26 -14.70
N ILE A 88 -4.49 -0.24 -13.94
CA ILE A 88 -4.80 1.16 -14.29
C ILE A 88 -4.10 1.56 -15.60
N LYS A 89 -2.82 1.18 -15.77
CA LYS A 89 -2.08 1.43 -17.02
C LYS A 89 -2.77 0.77 -18.22
N TYR A 90 -3.18 -0.48 -18.07
CA TYR A 90 -3.90 -1.22 -19.12
C TYR A 90 -5.19 -0.51 -19.54
N TYR A 91 -6.00 -0.04 -18.57
CA TYR A 91 -7.22 0.71 -18.89
C TYR A 91 -6.94 2.02 -19.63
N LYS A 92 -5.91 2.78 -19.21
CA LYS A 92 -5.50 4.02 -19.89
C LYS A 92 -5.05 3.78 -21.33
N GLU A 93 -4.29 2.71 -21.56
CA GLU A 93 -3.83 2.34 -22.90
C GLU A 93 -5.01 1.93 -23.80
N LYS A 94 -6.00 1.21 -23.27
CA LYS A 94 -7.20 0.80 -24.02
C LYS A 94 -8.18 1.92 -24.32
N GLU A 95 -8.27 2.98 -23.51
CA GLU A 95 -9.05 4.18 -23.86
C GLU A 95 -8.39 5.05 -24.94
N SER A 96 -7.09 4.84 -25.20
CA SER A 96 -6.33 5.60 -26.19
C SER A 96 -6.29 4.99 -27.60
N GLU A 97 -6.75 3.74 -27.75
CA GLU A 97 -6.97 3.03 -29.03
C GLU A 97 -8.37 3.32 -29.61
#